data_AF-A0A968Q296-F1
#
_entry.id   AF-A0A968Q296-F1
#
_cell.length_a   1.000
_cell.length_b   1.000
_cell.length_c   1.000
_cell.angle_alpha   90.00
_cell.angle_beta   90.00
_cell.angle_gamma   90.00
#
_symmetry.space_group_name_H-M   'P 1'
#
loop_
_entity.id
_entity.type
_entity.pdbx_description
1 polymer ?
#
loop_
_entity_poly.entity_id
_entity_poly.type
_entity_poly.pdbx_seq_one_letter_code
_entity_poly.pdbx_strand_id
1 'polypeptide(L)' 'MAEVSALAGMIPTADQGPVWFAIINRGWAIPDFRVQQDQLLQAIQAHWGVAEAPPALITKVRMQTGDYRYGDPNRNVDP' A
#
# COMPACT_ATOMS: atom_id res chain seq x y z
N MET A 1 3.86 -8.35 -20.36
CA MET A 1 4.26 -8.80 -19.00
C MET A 1 4.66 -7.57 -18.20
N ALA A 2 4.39 -7.52 -16.89
CA ALA A 2 4.81 -6.38 -16.07
C ALA A 2 6.30 -6.48 -15.73
N GLU A 3 7.05 -5.39 -15.92
CA GLU A 3 8.50 -5.31 -15.62
C GLU A 3 8.79 -4.48 -14.37
N VAL A 4 7.76 -4.01 -13.66
CA VAL A 4 7.90 -3.07 -12.55
C VAL A 4 6.96 -3.45 -11.42
N SER A 5 7.49 -3.47 -10.20
CA SER A 5 6.72 -3.45 -8.96
C SER A 5 6.98 -2.12 -8.27
N ALA A 6 5.93 -1.38 -7.95
CA ALA A 6 6.05 -0.11 -7.23
C ALA A 6 5.09 -0.09 -6.04
N LEU A 7 5.57 0.44 -4.91
CA LEU A 7 4.80 0.68 -3.71
C LEU A 7 5.09 2.09 -3.20
N ALA A 8 4.05 2.88 -2.99
CA ALA A 8 4.15 4.22 -2.46
C ALA A 8 3.09 4.43 -1.38
N GLY A 9 3.41 5.26 -0.40
CA GLY A 9 2.51 5.51 0.71
C GLY A 9 3.15 6.34 1.81
N MET A 10 2.58 6.21 3.00
CA MET A 10 3.06 6.83 4.22
C MET A 10 3.09 5.78 5.33
N ILE A 11 4.16 5.76 6.12
CA ILE A 11 4.26 4.98 7.35
C ILE A 11 4.29 5.93 8.56
N PRO A 12 3.43 5.72 9.57
CA PRO A 12 3.56 6.43 10.83
C PRO A 12 4.74 5.83 11.61
N THR A 13 5.63 6.71 12.08
CA THR A 13 6.77 6.32 12.91
C THR A 13 6.82 7.13 14.19
N ALA A 14 7.32 6.54 15.27
CA ALA A 14 7.39 7.19 16.57
C ALA A 14 8.45 8.31 16.59
N ASP A 15 9.61 8.04 15.98
CA ASP A 15 10.80 8.88 16.12
C ASP A 15 10.90 9.97 15.04
N GLN A 16 10.34 9.74 13.85
CA GLN A 16 10.44 10.65 12.71
C GLN A 16 9.08 11.28 12.33
N GLY A 17 8.01 10.92 13.03
CA GLY A 17 6.64 11.26 12.63
C GLY A 17 6.21 10.53 11.35
N PRO A 18 5.23 11.06 10.60
CA PRO A 18 4.81 10.47 9.32
C PRO A 18 5.95 10.53 8.29
N VAL A 19 6.26 9.40 7.66
CA VAL A 19 7.27 9.31 6.58
C VAL A 19 6.61 8.88 5.28
N TRP A 20 6.77 9.69 4.24
CA TRP A 20 6.32 9.38 2.88
C TRP A 20 7.41 8.64 2.12
N PHE A 21 6.99 7.67 1.31
CA PHE A 21 7.93 6.84 0.56
C PHE A 21 7.40 6.49 -0.84
N ALA A 22 8.35 6.18 -1.72
CA ALA A 22 8.11 5.51 -2.99
C ALA A 22 9.25 4.50 -3.23
N ILE A 23 8.88 3.23 -3.42
CA ILE A 23 9.80 2.13 -3.72
C ILE A 23 9.47 1.61 -5.12
N ILE A 24 10.49 1.50 -5.96
CA ILE A 24 10.35 1.08 -7.36
C ILE A 24 11.40 0.00 -7.64
N ASN A 25 10.94 -1.20 -7.99
CA ASN A 25 11.78 -2.30 -8.42
C ASN A 25 11.49 -2.64 -9.88
N ARG A 26 12.54 -2.73 -10.71
CA ARG A 26 12.45 -3.18 -12.10
C ARG A 26 12.92 -4.63 -12.21
N GLY A 27 12.16 -5.46 -12.92
CA GLY A 27 12.49 -6.84 -13.23
C GLY A 27 11.26 -7.72 -13.34
N TRP A 28 11.50 -9.02 -13.47
CA TRP A 28 10.46 -10.00 -13.77
C TRP A 28 9.91 -10.72 -12.52
N ALA A 29 10.63 -10.67 -11.40
CA ALA A 29 10.28 -11.31 -10.14
C ALA A 29 9.31 -10.46 -9.30
N ILE A 30 8.16 -10.08 -9.87
CA ILE A 30 7.18 -9.19 -9.22
C ILE A 30 6.74 -9.69 -7.84
N PRO A 31 6.46 -10.99 -7.61
CA PRO A 31 6.10 -11.47 -6.27
C PRO A 31 7.20 -11.22 -5.24
N ASP A 32 8.46 -11.50 -5.59
CA ASP A 32 9.60 -11.31 -4.69
C ASP A 32 9.82 -9.83 -4.36
N PHE A 33 9.65 -8.94 -5.34
CA PHE A 33 9.74 -7.50 -5.09
C PHE A 33 8.68 -7.01 -4.10
N ARG A 34 7.46 -7.55 -4.13
CA ARG A 34 6.43 -7.17 -3.14
C ARG A 34 6.83 -7.60 -1.74
N VAL A 35 7.34 -8.82 -1.58
CA VAL A 35 7.85 -9.30 -0.28
C VAL A 35 9.01 -8.43 0.21
N GLN A 36 9.95 -8.08 -0.67
CA GLN A 36 11.09 -7.22 -0.32
C GLN A 36 10.65 -5.80 0.04
N GLN A 37 9.67 -5.24 -0.67
CA GLN A 37 9.06 -3.94 -0.35
C GLN A 37 8.43 -3.96 1.05
N ASP A 38 7.66 -4.99 1.38
CA ASP A 38 7.06 -5.13 2.71
C ASP A 38 8.12 -5.29 3.81
N GLN A 39 9.17 -6.10 3.56
CA GLN A 39 10.28 -6.28 4.49
C GLN A 39 11.02 -4.96 4.76
N LEU A 40 11.25 -4.14 3.73
CA LEU A 40 11.87 -2.83 3.90
C LEU A 40 11.00 -1.92 4.78
N LEU A 41 9.69 -1.89 4.56
CA LEU A 41 8.77 -1.09 5.38
C LEU A 41 8.77 -1.56 6.85
N GLN A 42 8.76 -2.87 7.09
CA GLN A 42 8.86 -3.44 8.44
C GLN A 42 10.18 -3.07 9.12
N ALA A 43 11.30 -3.14 8.40
CA ALA A 43 12.60 -2.76 8.93
C ALA A 43 12.66 -1.27 9.29
N ILE A 44 12.07 -0.39 8.46
CA ILE A 44 11.99 1.03 8.76
C ILE A 44 11.14 1.28 10.02
N GLN A 45 9.97 0.65 10.13
CA GLN A 45 9.13 0.77 11.33
C GLN A 45 9.79 0.19 12.59
N ALA A 46 10.57 -0.89 12.46
CA ALA A 46 11.35 -1.43 13.56
C ALA A 46 12.47 -0.46 14.00
N HIS A 47 13.04 0.29 13.05
CA HIS A 47 14.13 1.23 13.31
C HIS A 47 13.67 2.56 13.90
N TRP A 48 12.55 3.12 13.44
CA TRP A 48 12.00 4.41 13.89
C TRP A 48 10.78 4.31 14.81
N GLY A 49 10.46 3.09 15.24
CA GLY A 49 9.31 2.79 16.09
C GLY A 49 7.96 2.85 15.37
N VAL A 50 7.01 2.06 15.85
CA VAL A 50 5.63 2.03 15.33
C VAL A 50 4.81 3.12 16.02
N ALA A 51 4.05 3.89 15.23
CA ALA A 51 3.08 4.86 15.74
C ALA A 51 1.70 4.66 15.10
N GLU A 52 0.67 5.22 15.72
CA GLU A 52 -0.65 5.32 15.07
C GLU A 52 -0.62 6.35 13.95
N ALA A 53 -1.40 6.10 12.89
CA ALA A 53 -1.56 7.07 11.82
C ALA A 53 -2.32 8.31 12.34
N PRO A 54 -1.88 9.55 12.02
CA PRO A 54 -2.63 10.75 12.36
C PRO A 54 -4.07 10.69 11.82
N PRO A 55 -5.08 11.25 12.52
CA PRO A 55 -6.48 11.15 12.11
C PRO A 55 -6.77 11.61 10.67
N ALA A 56 -6.00 12.58 10.18
CA ALA A 56 -6.10 13.08 8.80
C ALA A 56 -5.62 12.07 7.75
N LEU A 57 -4.76 11.12 8.14
CA LEU A 57 -4.08 10.15 7.28
C LEU A 57 -4.61 8.71 7.44
N ILE A 58 -5.62 8.51 8.29
CA ILE A 58 -6.34 7.22 8.38
C ILE A 58 -7.15 7.04 7.10
N THR A 59 -6.96 5.91 6.40
CA THR A 59 -7.75 5.55 5.22
C THR A 59 -9.22 5.46 5.56
N LYS A 60 -10.03 6.39 5.03
CA LYS A 60 -11.48 6.46 5.28
C LYS A 60 -12.30 5.65 4.28
N VAL A 61 -11.72 5.33 3.12
CA VAL A 61 -12.41 4.68 2.02
C VAL A 61 -12.05 3.20 1.99
N ARG A 62 -13.05 2.33 2.11
CA ARG A 62 -12.95 0.94 1.67
C ARG A 62 -13.43 0.85 0.24
N MET A 63 -12.49 0.64 -0.68
CA MET A 63 -12.79 0.33 -2.08
C MET A 63 -13.75 -0.87 -2.16
N GLN A 64 -14.61 -0.91 -3.17
CA GLN A 64 -15.59 -1.96 -3.43
C GLN A 64 -16.73 -2.08 -2.40
N THR A 65 -16.94 -1.05 -1.57
CA THR A 65 -18.06 -0.97 -0.61
C THR A 65 -18.86 0.32 -0.81
N GLY A 66 -20.19 0.25 -0.78
CA GLY A 66 -21.08 1.41 -0.91
C GLY A 66 -20.84 2.20 -2.21
N ASP A 67 -20.72 3.52 -2.09
CA ASP A 67 -20.50 4.46 -3.20
C ASP A 67 -19.11 4.30 -3.87
N TYR A 68 -18.19 3.55 -3.26
CA TYR A 68 -16.82 3.35 -3.75
C TYR A 68 -16.65 2.02 -4.49
N ARG A 69 -17.71 1.52 -5.12
CA ARG A 69 -17.68 0.30 -5.92
C ARG A 69 -17.26 0.61 -7.36
N TYR A 70 -16.14 0.02 -7.78
CA TYR A 70 -15.66 0.17 -9.15
C TYR A 70 -16.38 -0.82 -10.06
N GLY A 71 -17.06 -0.31 -11.10
CA GLY A 71 -17.84 -1.11 -12.04
C GLY A 71 -19.24 -1.50 -11.53
N ASP A 72 -20.12 -1.87 -12.46
CA ASP A 72 -21.48 -2.30 -12.13
C ASP A 72 -21.48 -3.79 -11.69
N PRO A 73 -22.04 -4.11 -10.50
CA PRO A 73 -22.16 -5.46 -9.95
C PRO A 73 -22.71 -6.51 -10.91
N ASN A 74 -23.60 -6.11 -11.82
CA ASN A 74 -24.36 -6.97 -12.69
C ASN A 74 -23.75 -7.09 -14.09
N ARG A 75 -22.55 -6.55 -14.34
CA ARG A 75 -21.94 -6.61 -15.68
C ARG A 75 -21.49 -8.01 -16.13
N ASN A 76 -21.46 -8.99 -15.22
CA ASN A 76 -21.11 -10.39 -15.50
C ASN A 76 -22.19 -11.38 -15.04
N VAL A 77 -23.45 -10.95 -14.89
CA VAL A 77 -24.54 -11.93 -14.81
C VAL A 77 -24.92 -12.33 -16.24
N ASP A 78 -24.47 -13.51 -16.67
CA ASP A 78 -24.99 -14.12 -17.91
C ASP A 78 -26.50 -14.40 -17.74
N PRO A 79 -27.32 -14.23 -18.81
CA PRO A 79 -28.74 -14.54 -18.79
C PRO A 79 -29.04 -16.04 -18.71
#